data_AF-A0ABC8BSL5-F1
#
_entry.id   AF-A0ABC8BSL5-F1
#
_cell.length_a   1.000
_cell.length_b   1.000
_cell.length_c   1.000
_cell.angle_alpha   90.00
_cell.angle_beta   90.00
_cell.angle_gamma   90.00
#
_symmetry.space_group_name_H-M   'P 1'
#
loop_
_entity.id
_entity.type
_entity.pdbx_description
1 polymer ?
#
loop_
_entity_poly.entity_id
_entity_poly.type
_entity_poly.pdbx_seq_one_letter_code
_entity_poly.pdbx_strand_id
1 'polypeptide(L)'
;MDVAIEQAVSRETGQQPPFPDESLRSVTYLHVYYARTLEDLSRCRDLEIVQLVGCDPVDLGRLTHLAELSTVVVEFGSLKDLAGVQNLPSLRRFSAGMNMIEDLTPLLECPKLRRLDVRGNPLSEHSYRTLAPQLEKKGIHVSLSDESEWKMTLDLRRHGFPYSFYKAHDGTRICRPGLALTDMPDKSHPIVDREELEELLDHQPETIPKLFERDDRMPTTFAP
;
A
#
# COMPACT_ATOMS: atom_id res chain seq x y z
N MET A 1 0.97 -16.48 16.16
CA MET A 1 1.02 -15.83 14.85
C MET A 1 0.26 -14.52 14.99
N ASP A 2 0.57 -13.46 14.22
CA ASP A 2 -0.24 -12.23 14.26
C ASP A 2 -1.72 -12.61 14.03
N VAL A 3 -2.63 -12.06 14.84
CA VAL A 3 -4.05 -12.42 14.82
C VAL A 3 -4.67 -12.15 13.44
N ALA A 4 -4.23 -11.11 12.73
CA ALA A 4 -4.69 -10.84 11.37
C ALA A 4 -4.26 -11.92 10.38
N ILE A 5 -3.04 -12.44 10.52
CA ILE A 5 -2.52 -13.54 9.70
C ILE A 5 -3.25 -14.84 10.06
N GLU A 6 -3.49 -15.12 11.35
CA GLU A 6 -4.31 -16.27 11.79
C GLU A 6 -5.69 -16.22 11.16
N GLN A 7 -6.37 -15.08 11.22
CA GLN A 7 -7.67 -14.90 10.58
C GLN A 7 -7.62 -15.06 9.06
N ALA A 8 -6.57 -14.56 8.40
CA ALA A 8 -6.40 -14.73 6.96
C ALA A 8 -6.22 -16.20 6.58
N VAL A 9 -5.37 -16.94 7.31
CA VAL A 9 -5.17 -18.38 7.11
C VAL A 9 -6.44 -19.17 7.42
N SER A 10 -7.17 -18.84 8.49
CA SER A 10 -8.45 -19.48 8.80
C SER A 10 -9.49 -19.26 7.71
N ARG A 11 -9.55 -18.06 7.10
CA ARG A 11 -10.45 -17.77 5.97
C ARG A 11 -10.09 -18.57 4.73
N GLU A 12 -8.80 -18.69 4.43
CA GLU A 12 -8.31 -19.40 3.24
C GLU A 12 -8.46 -20.92 3.37
N THR A 13 -8.14 -21.47 4.53
CA THR A 13 -8.07 -22.92 4.75
C THR A 13 -9.34 -23.53 5.36
N GLY A 14 -10.21 -22.70 5.94
CA GLY A 14 -11.35 -23.15 6.75
C GLY A 14 -10.98 -23.75 8.11
N GLN A 15 -9.70 -23.74 8.49
CA GLN A 15 -9.20 -24.31 9.74
C GLN A 15 -9.10 -23.25 10.84
N GLN A 16 -8.90 -23.69 12.07
CA GLN A 16 -8.62 -22.83 13.22
C GLN A 16 -7.23 -23.13 13.78
N PRO A 17 -6.54 -22.16 14.41
CA PRO A 17 -5.25 -22.41 15.03
C PRO A 17 -5.36 -23.46 16.17
N PRO A 18 -4.31 -24.28 16.38
CA PRO A 18 -3.03 -24.27 15.68
C PRO A 18 -3.10 -24.92 14.28
N PHE A 19 -2.54 -24.26 13.28
CA PHE A 19 -2.49 -24.77 11.91
C PHE A 19 -1.38 -25.82 11.76
N PRO A 20 -1.67 -27.02 11.24
CA PRO A 20 -0.63 -27.99 10.90
C PRO A 20 0.17 -27.51 9.68
N ASP A 21 1.44 -27.94 9.61
CA ASP A 21 2.38 -27.49 8.57
C ASP A 21 1.89 -27.77 7.14
N GLU A 22 1.15 -28.87 6.95
CA GLU A 22 0.55 -29.20 5.65
C GLU A 22 -0.46 -28.14 5.18
N SER A 23 -1.26 -27.60 6.11
CA SER A 23 -2.25 -26.57 5.80
C SER A 23 -1.58 -25.24 5.49
N LEU A 24 -0.50 -24.89 6.20
CA LEU A 24 0.25 -23.67 5.91
C LEU A 24 0.96 -23.75 4.56
N ARG A 25 1.39 -24.95 4.15
CA ARG A 25 1.96 -25.19 2.81
C ARG A 25 0.91 -25.19 1.71
N SER A 26 -0.35 -25.52 1.99
CA SER A 26 -1.39 -25.42 0.96
C SER A 26 -1.83 -23.99 0.63
N VAL A 27 -1.44 -23.01 1.45
CA VAL A 27 -1.80 -21.60 1.28
C VAL A 27 -0.93 -20.96 0.18
N THR A 28 -1.55 -20.69 -0.97
CA THR A 28 -0.91 -20.03 -2.13
C THR A 28 -1.34 -18.57 -2.27
N TYR A 29 -2.45 -18.19 -1.65
CA TYR A 29 -2.99 -16.83 -1.64
C TYR A 29 -3.33 -16.42 -0.21
N LEU A 30 -3.00 -15.18 0.18
CA LEU A 30 -3.47 -14.58 1.43
C LEU A 30 -3.91 -13.14 1.24
N HIS A 31 -5.03 -12.80 1.86
CA HIS A 31 -5.49 -11.43 2.06
C HIS A 31 -5.52 -11.11 3.55
N VAL A 32 -4.57 -10.26 3.97
CA VAL A 32 -4.32 -9.87 5.35
C VAL A 32 -4.70 -8.41 5.54
N TYR A 33 -5.47 -8.14 6.59
CA TYR A 33 -5.90 -6.80 6.97
C TYR A 33 -5.30 -6.44 8.32
N TYR A 34 -4.72 -5.24 8.42
CA TYR A 34 -4.35 -4.63 9.70
C TYR A 34 -3.34 -5.44 10.55
N ALA A 35 -2.50 -6.28 9.93
CA ALA A 35 -1.43 -6.97 10.63
C ALA A 35 -0.39 -5.97 11.17
N ARG A 36 0.15 -6.24 12.36
CA ARG A 36 1.19 -5.43 13.01
C ARG A 36 2.58 -6.05 12.90
N THR A 37 2.67 -7.25 12.32
CA THR A 37 3.92 -7.91 11.95
C THR A 37 3.69 -8.90 10.83
N LEU A 38 4.73 -9.18 10.05
CA LEU A 38 4.73 -10.15 8.95
C LEU A 38 5.56 -11.41 9.25
N GLU A 39 6.11 -11.54 10.45
CA GLU A 39 7.05 -12.62 10.83
C GLU A 39 6.51 -14.02 10.50
N ASP A 40 5.22 -14.25 10.75
CA ASP A 40 4.59 -15.55 10.58
C ASP A 40 4.28 -15.92 9.12
N LEU A 41 4.31 -14.96 8.18
CA LEU A 41 4.07 -15.26 6.75
C LEU A 41 5.13 -16.21 6.20
N SER A 42 6.33 -16.23 6.78
CA SER A 42 7.41 -17.16 6.43
C SER A 42 7.03 -18.64 6.58
N ARG A 43 5.95 -18.96 7.31
CA ARG A 43 5.43 -20.32 7.47
C ARG A 43 4.61 -20.78 6.26
N CYS A 44 4.02 -19.86 5.50
CA CYS A 44 3.25 -20.16 4.28
C CYS A 44 4.20 -20.24 3.08
N ARG A 45 5.04 -21.28 3.04
CA ARG A 45 6.21 -21.33 2.13
C ARG A 45 5.86 -21.34 0.64
N ASP A 46 4.68 -21.84 0.29
CA ASP A 46 4.22 -21.97 -1.08
C ASP A 46 3.31 -20.77 -1.48
N LEU A 47 3.35 -19.68 -0.70
CA LEU A 47 2.60 -18.45 -0.96
C LEU A 47 3.07 -17.79 -2.26
N GLU A 48 2.18 -17.69 -3.23
CA GLU A 48 2.41 -17.08 -4.54
C GLU A 48 1.95 -15.62 -4.59
N ILE A 49 0.90 -15.29 -3.83
CA ILE A 49 0.25 -13.98 -3.83
C ILE A 49 -0.07 -13.57 -2.38
N VAL A 50 0.36 -12.37 -2.02
CA VAL A 50 -0.05 -11.74 -0.75
C VAL A 50 -0.64 -10.36 -0.99
N GLN A 51 -1.80 -10.10 -0.39
CA GLN A 51 -2.41 -8.78 -0.28
C GLN A 51 -2.39 -8.35 1.18
N LEU A 52 -1.71 -7.23 1.45
CA LEU A 52 -1.55 -6.61 2.75
C LEU A 52 -2.28 -5.27 2.72
N VAL A 53 -3.43 -5.18 3.36
CA VAL A 53 -4.26 -3.97 3.40
C VAL A 53 -4.20 -3.38 4.80
N GLY A 54 -3.77 -2.12 4.90
CA GLY A 54 -3.65 -1.43 6.20
C GLY A 54 -2.69 -2.11 7.17
N CYS A 55 -1.78 -2.96 6.71
CA CYS A 55 -0.78 -3.60 7.56
C CYS A 55 0.38 -2.63 7.82
N ASP A 56 0.86 -2.52 9.06
CA ASP A 56 1.88 -1.54 9.44
C ASP A 56 2.60 -1.99 10.73
N PRO A 57 3.95 -2.16 10.75
CA PRO A 57 4.88 -1.93 9.64
C PRO A 57 4.93 -3.10 8.63
N VAL A 58 5.31 -2.77 7.39
CA VAL A 58 5.60 -3.75 6.33
C VAL A 58 7.11 -3.81 6.08
N ASP A 59 7.74 -4.90 6.51
CA ASP A 59 9.15 -5.23 6.22
C ASP A 59 9.22 -6.25 5.07
N LEU A 60 9.51 -5.78 3.85
CA LEU A 60 9.61 -6.63 2.66
C LEU A 60 10.74 -7.67 2.78
N GLY A 61 11.75 -7.42 3.63
CA GLY A 61 12.82 -8.37 3.93
C GLY A 61 12.29 -9.70 4.49
N ARG A 62 11.17 -9.67 5.22
CA ARG A 62 10.52 -10.88 5.78
C ARG A 62 9.92 -11.78 4.72
N LEU A 63 9.66 -11.26 3.52
CA LEU A 63 9.04 -11.99 2.42
C LEU A 63 10.08 -12.68 1.51
N THR A 64 11.37 -12.39 1.69
CA THR A 64 12.47 -12.88 0.81
C THR A 64 12.65 -14.39 0.79
N HIS A 65 12.17 -15.09 1.82
CA HIS A 65 12.22 -16.55 1.91
C HIS A 65 11.08 -17.26 1.16
N LEU A 66 10.07 -16.52 0.71
CA LEU A 66 8.91 -17.04 -0.02
C LEU A 66 9.26 -17.15 -1.51
N ALA A 67 9.85 -18.30 -1.88
CA ALA A 67 10.45 -18.50 -3.20
C ALA A 67 9.44 -18.41 -4.36
N GLU A 68 8.18 -18.73 -4.11
CA GLU A 68 7.10 -18.71 -5.11
C GLU A 68 6.36 -17.37 -5.16
N LEU A 69 6.66 -16.43 -4.24
CA LEU A 69 5.94 -15.16 -4.12
C LEU A 69 6.18 -14.29 -5.36
N SER A 70 5.16 -14.24 -6.20
CA SER A 70 5.20 -13.60 -7.52
C SER A 70 4.42 -12.30 -7.55
N THR A 71 3.45 -12.14 -6.64
CA THR A 71 2.63 -10.93 -6.52
C THR A 71 2.58 -10.47 -5.07
N VAL A 72 3.02 -9.23 -4.84
CA VAL A 72 2.89 -8.55 -3.56
C VAL A 72 2.04 -7.31 -3.77
N VAL A 73 0.97 -7.19 -2.99
CA VAL A 73 0.10 -6.02 -2.93
C VAL A 73 0.16 -5.48 -1.51
N VAL A 74 0.52 -4.21 -1.36
CA VAL A 74 0.55 -3.48 -0.10
C VAL A 74 -0.25 -2.21 -0.30
N GLU A 75 -1.42 -2.09 0.31
CA GLU A 75 -2.26 -0.91 0.13
C GLU A 75 -2.54 -0.30 1.50
N PHE A 76 -2.48 1.02 1.59
CA PHE A 76 -2.80 1.76 2.83
C PHE A 76 -1.93 1.40 4.06
N GLY A 77 -0.73 0.87 3.89
CA GLY A 77 0.11 0.28 4.96
C GLY A 77 1.34 1.09 5.39
N SER A 78 1.33 2.42 5.20
CA SER A 78 2.45 3.35 5.46
C SER A 78 3.84 2.93 4.95
N LEU A 79 3.91 1.99 4.01
CA LEU A 79 5.17 1.46 3.47
C LEU A 79 6.01 2.61 2.91
N LYS A 80 7.20 2.81 3.47
CA LYS A 80 8.12 3.88 3.05
C LYS A 80 9.38 3.34 2.40
N ASP A 81 9.97 2.32 3.01
CA ASP A 81 11.22 1.73 2.57
C ASP A 81 10.93 0.48 1.72
N LEU A 82 11.58 0.40 0.56
CA LEU A 82 11.50 -0.74 -0.35
C LEU A 82 12.68 -1.70 -0.18
N ALA A 83 13.50 -1.53 0.84
CA ALA A 83 14.61 -2.42 1.15
C ALA A 83 14.15 -3.89 1.21
N GLY A 84 14.86 -4.75 0.48
CA GLY A 84 14.57 -6.18 0.40
C GLY A 84 13.67 -6.57 -0.76
N VAL A 85 12.98 -5.64 -1.42
CA VAL A 85 12.13 -5.94 -2.60
C VAL A 85 12.92 -6.60 -3.74
N GLN A 86 14.17 -6.17 -3.94
CA GLN A 86 15.08 -6.71 -4.95
C GLN A 86 15.50 -8.16 -4.68
N ASN A 87 15.35 -8.61 -3.42
CA ASN A 87 15.69 -9.97 -3.00
C ASN A 87 14.51 -10.93 -3.12
N LEU A 88 13.33 -10.50 -3.61
CA LEU A 88 12.19 -11.37 -3.85
C LEU A 88 12.39 -12.13 -5.17
N PRO A 89 12.70 -13.44 -5.11
CA PRO A 89 13.30 -14.16 -6.25
C PRO A 89 12.34 -14.37 -7.42
N SER A 90 11.02 -14.32 -7.16
CA SER A 90 9.96 -14.59 -8.12
C SER A 90 9.02 -13.42 -8.37
N LEU A 91 9.28 -12.25 -7.76
CA LEU A 91 8.39 -11.09 -7.85
C LEU A 91 8.24 -10.60 -9.29
N ARG A 92 7.01 -10.63 -9.79
CA ARG A 92 6.61 -10.17 -11.12
C ARG A 92 5.67 -8.98 -11.05
N ARG A 93 4.85 -8.89 -10.01
CA ARG A 93 3.92 -7.79 -9.78
C ARG A 93 4.10 -7.24 -8.38
N PHE A 94 4.30 -5.92 -8.30
CA PHE A 94 4.30 -5.19 -7.04
C PHE A 94 3.27 -4.05 -7.13
N SER A 95 2.26 -4.09 -6.27
CA SER A 95 1.34 -2.97 -6.04
C SER A 95 1.62 -2.44 -4.66
N ALA A 96 1.86 -1.14 -4.56
CA ALA A 96 2.13 -0.46 -3.31
C ALA A 96 1.33 0.84 -3.23
N GLY A 97 0.07 0.83 -3.66
CA GLY A 97 -0.76 2.02 -3.71
C GLY A 97 -1.03 2.61 -2.34
N MET A 98 -1.16 3.94 -2.28
CA MET A 98 -1.65 4.68 -1.11
C MET A 98 -0.78 4.39 0.13
N ASN A 99 0.55 4.40 -0.08
CA ASN A 99 1.57 4.25 0.95
C ASN A 99 2.41 5.53 1.04
N MET A 100 3.63 5.40 1.55
CA MET A 100 4.52 6.50 1.92
C MET A 100 5.88 6.40 1.23
N ILE A 101 5.94 5.76 0.06
CA ILE A 101 7.15 5.54 -0.72
C ILE A 101 7.63 6.85 -1.33
N GLU A 102 8.91 7.15 -1.14
CA GLU A 102 9.57 8.33 -1.71
C GLU A 102 10.64 7.93 -2.76
N ASP A 103 11.28 6.77 -2.57
CA ASP A 103 12.41 6.27 -3.38
C ASP A 103 12.07 4.96 -4.10
N LEU A 104 12.19 4.94 -5.43
CA LEU A 104 11.99 3.76 -6.27
C LEU A 104 13.30 3.04 -6.62
N THR A 105 14.45 3.55 -6.17
CA THR A 105 15.78 3.00 -6.51
C THR A 105 15.88 1.48 -6.32
N PRO A 106 15.37 0.87 -5.22
CA PRO A 106 15.46 -0.58 -5.02
C PRO A 106 14.80 -1.40 -6.14
N LEU A 107 13.78 -0.86 -6.82
CA LEU A 107 13.05 -1.56 -7.86
C LEU A 107 13.84 -1.71 -9.17
N LEU A 108 14.90 -0.91 -9.36
CA LEU A 108 15.81 -1.07 -10.50
C LEU A 108 16.50 -2.43 -10.47
N GLU A 109 16.74 -2.99 -9.30
CA GLU A 109 17.47 -4.26 -9.13
C GLU A 109 16.55 -5.49 -9.11
N CYS A 110 15.23 -5.31 -9.28
CA CYS A 110 14.29 -6.43 -9.33
C CYS A 110 14.36 -7.19 -10.68
N PRO A 111 14.89 -8.43 -10.73
CA PRO A 111 15.23 -9.08 -11.99
C PRO A 111 14.01 -9.51 -12.81
N LYS A 112 12.90 -9.83 -12.14
CA LYS A 112 11.69 -10.40 -12.74
C LYS A 112 10.47 -9.48 -12.70
N LEU A 113 10.59 -8.28 -12.13
CA LEU A 113 9.47 -7.34 -12.02
C LEU A 113 8.98 -6.96 -13.42
N ARG A 114 7.67 -6.96 -13.62
CA ARG A 114 7.02 -6.63 -14.90
C ARG A 114 5.86 -5.66 -14.73
N ARG A 115 5.28 -5.56 -13.53
CA ARG A 115 4.19 -4.64 -13.23
C ARG A 115 4.45 -3.97 -11.89
N LEU A 116 4.36 -2.65 -11.88
CA LEU A 116 4.53 -1.79 -10.72
C LEU A 116 3.34 -0.85 -10.63
N ASP A 117 2.70 -0.78 -9.48
CA ASP A 117 1.73 0.27 -9.16
C ASP A 117 2.17 0.97 -7.88
N VAL A 118 2.39 2.28 -7.95
CA VAL A 118 2.80 3.12 -6.82
C VAL A 118 1.98 4.40 -6.76
N ARG A 119 0.73 4.36 -7.25
CA ARG A 119 -0.23 5.47 -7.13
C ARG A 119 -0.44 5.87 -5.66
N GLY A 120 -0.79 7.13 -5.43
CA GLY A 120 -1.03 7.66 -4.09
C GLY A 120 0.21 7.62 -3.19
N ASN A 121 1.41 7.62 -3.76
CA ASN A 121 2.66 7.73 -3.01
C ASN A 121 3.31 9.10 -3.22
N PRO A 122 4.01 9.63 -2.20
CA PRO A 122 4.74 10.89 -2.24
C PRO A 122 6.12 10.70 -2.87
N LEU A 123 6.17 10.15 -4.08
CA LEU A 123 7.42 9.90 -4.79
C LEU A 123 8.25 11.18 -4.87
N SER A 124 9.56 11.07 -4.64
CA SER A 124 10.46 12.20 -4.89
C SER A 124 10.40 12.61 -6.37
N GLU A 125 10.77 13.86 -6.67
CA GLU A 125 10.93 14.34 -8.06
C GLU A 125 11.83 13.40 -8.88
N HIS A 126 12.90 12.88 -8.27
CA HIS A 126 13.78 11.91 -8.91
C HIS A 126 13.06 10.60 -9.21
N SER A 127 12.35 10.03 -8.22
CA SER A 127 11.57 8.81 -8.39
C SER A 127 10.50 8.95 -9.48
N TYR A 128 9.72 10.03 -9.44
CA TYR A 128 8.61 10.26 -10.35
C TYR A 128 9.09 10.55 -11.78
N ARG A 129 10.01 11.50 -11.96
CA ARG A 129 10.40 11.98 -13.29
C ARG A 129 11.55 11.23 -13.93
N THR A 130 12.37 10.54 -13.13
CA THR A 130 13.59 9.88 -13.63
C THR A 130 13.50 8.36 -13.50
N LEU A 131 13.26 7.85 -12.30
CA LEU A 131 13.31 6.41 -12.05
C LEU A 131 12.12 5.66 -12.66
N ALA A 132 10.90 6.20 -12.56
CA ALA A 132 9.73 5.55 -13.15
C ALA A 132 9.85 5.40 -14.68
N PRO A 133 10.22 6.43 -15.46
CA PRO A 133 10.51 6.24 -16.89
C PRO A 133 11.68 5.29 -17.18
N GLN A 134 12.67 5.20 -16.30
CA GLN A 134 13.74 4.20 -16.45
C GLN A 134 13.22 2.77 -16.25
N LEU A 135 12.35 2.55 -15.25
CA LEU A 135 11.70 1.25 -15.03
C LEU A 135 10.83 0.86 -16.23
N GLU A 136 10.10 1.80 -16.82
CA GLU A 136 9.34 1.57 -18.06
C GLU A 136 10.23 1.15 -19.22
N LYS A 137 11.37 1.83 -19.41
CA LYS A 137 12.37 1.45 -20.43
C LYS A 137 12.96 0.06 -20.20
N LYS A 138 12.99 -0.43 -18.97
CA LYS A 138 13.36 -1.83 -18.63
C LYS A 138 12.25 -2.84 -18.91
N GLY A 139 11.10 -2.41 -19.44
CA GLY A 139 9.96 -3.26 -19.78
C GLY A 139 9.02 -3.52 -18.59
N ILE A 140 9.09 -2.72 -17.54
CA ILE A 140 8.15 -2.77 -16.42
C ILE A 140 6.97 -1.87 -16.75
N HIS A 141 5.75 -2.38 -16.70
CA HIS A 141 4.56 -1.53 -16.76
C HIS A 141 4.41 -0.77 -15.43
N VAL A 142 4.53 0.55 -15.45
CA VAL A 142 4.47 1.39 -14.26
C VAL A 142 3.17 2.19 -14.25
N SER A 143 2.42 2.09 -13.15
CA SER A 143 1.27 2.94 -12.84
C SER A 143 1.67 3.96 -11.79
N LEU A 144 1.60 5.23 -12.15
CA LEU A 144 1.83 6.38 -11.26
C LEU A 144 0.53 7.16 -11.06
N SER A 145 0.48 7.95 -9.98
CA SER A 145 -0.49 9.03 -9.88
C SER A 145 -0.25 10.05 -10.98
N ASP A 146 -1.30 10.68 -11.47
CA ASP A 146 -1.12 11.81 -12.37
C ASP A 146 -0.43 12.98 -11.65
N GLU A 147 0.08 13.94 -12.43
CA GLU A 147 0.90 15.02 -11.88
C GLU A 147 0.12 15.91 -10.89
N SER A 148 -1.20 16.01 -11.05
CA SER A 148 -2.07 16.76 -10.14
C SER A 148 -2.19 16.04 -8.79
N GLU A 149 -2.49 14.74 -8.82
CA GLU A 149 -2.62 13.93 -7.61
C GLU A 149 -1.31 13.85 -6.83
N TRP A 150 -0.21 13.66 -7.54
CA TRP A 150 1.11 13.54 -6.96
C TRP A 150 1.56 14.86 -6.30
N LYS A 151 1.37 16.01 -6.97
CA LYS A 151 1.69 17.32 -6.39
C LYS A 151 0.86 17.61 -5.14
N MET A 152 -0.45 17.34 -5.18
CA MET A 152 -1.32 17.50 -4.02
C MET A 152 -0.87 16.63 -2.84
N THR A 153 -0.49 15.38 -3.10
CA THR A 153 0.08 14.49 -2.07
C THR A 153 1.37 15.05 -1.47
N LEU A 154 2.25 15.65 -2.28
CA LEU A 154 3.46 16.32 -1.78
C LEU A 154 3.13 17.57 -0.96
N ASP A 155 2.13 18.36 -1.37
CA ASP A 155 1.76 19.60 -0.68
C ASP A 155 1.11 19.33 0.68
N LEU A 156 0.23 18.33 0.78
CA LEU A 156 -0.28 17.84 2.07
C LEU A 156 0.87 17.52 3.03
N ARG A 157 1.90 16.81 2.55
CA ARG A 157 3.05 16.43 3.36
C ARG A 157 3.93 17.61 3.76
N ARG A 158 4.13 18.59 2.88
CA ARG A 158 4.86 19.83 3.22
C ARG A 158 4.17 20.59 4.36
N HIS A 159 2.85 20.47 4.47
CA HIS A 159 2.04 21.02 5.56
C HIS A 159 1.92 20.09 6.78
N GLY A 160 2.69 18.99 6.82
CA GLY A 160 2.72 18.08 7.96
C GLY A 160 1.58 17.06 7.99
N PHE A 161 0.81 16.91 6.90
CA PHE A 161 -0.21 15.88 6.77
C PHE A 161 0.38 14.66 6.05
N PRO A 162 0.64 13.54 6.75
CA PRO A 162 1.16 12.32 6.16
C PRO A 162 0.06 11.55 5.41
N TYR A 163 -0.65 12.23 4.50
CA TYR A 163 -1.83 11.74 3.81
C TYR A 163 -1.52 11.51 2.32
N SER A 164 -2.30 10.65 1.69
CA SER A 164 -2.26 10.45 0.24
C SER A 164 -3.53 11.01 -0.39
N PHE A 165 -3.38 11.75 -1.49
CA PHE A 165 -4.48 12.25 -2.30
C PHE A 165 -4.57 11.45 -3.59
N TYR A 166 -5.76 10.97 -3.93
CA TYR A 166 -5.95 10.10 -5.09
C TYR A 166 -7.38 10.19 -5.66
N LYS A 167 -7.52 9.86 -6.95
CA LYS A 167 -8.79 9.79 -7.67
C LYS A 167 -9.42 8.42 -7.50
N ALA A 168 -10.68 8.43 -7.08
CA ALA A 168 -11.58 7.29 -7.10
C ALA A 168 -12.68 7.49 -8.16
N HIS A 169 -13.57 6.52 -8.30
CA HIS A 169 -14.67 6.58 -9.26
C HIS A 169 -15.73 7.65 -8.93
N ASP A 170 -15.81 8.05 -7.67
CA ASP A 170 -16.81 8.98 -7.11
C ASP A 170 -16.23 10.35 -6.74
N GLY A 171 -14.97 10.61 -7.08
CA GLY A 171 -14.29 11.87 -6.81
C GLY A 171 -12.86 11.69 -6.36
N THR A 172 -12.24 12.78 -5.95
CA THR A 172 -10.93 12.77 -5.30
C THR A 172 -11.08 12.58 -3.81
N ARG A 173 -10.14 11.84 -3.22
CA ARG A 173 -10.16 11.44 -1.82
C ARG A 173 -8.81 11.67 -1.18
N ILE A 174 -8.82 11.84 0.14
CA ILE A 174 -7.62 11.73 0.97
C ILE A 174 -7.72 10.49 1.87
N CYS A 175 -6.59 9.82 2.11
CA CYS A 175 -6.50 8.74 3.10
C CYS A 175 -5.34 8.96 4.07
N ARG A 176 -5.36 8.20 5.17
CA ARG A 176 -4.33 8.17 6.20
C ARG A 176 -3.62 6.80 6.15
N PRO A 177 -2.52 6.67 5.39
CA PRO A 177 -1.83 5.39 5.28
C PRO A 177 -1.26 4.90 6.62
N GLY A 178 -1.47 3.62 6.91
CA GLY A 178 -0.91 2.91 8.06
C GLY A 178 -1.67 3.06 9.37
N LEU A 179 -1.35 2.16 10.30
CA LEU A 179 -2.04 1.99 11.57
C LEU A 179 -1.66 3.05 12.62
N ALA A 180 -0.59 3.80 12.38
CA ALA A 180 -0.19 4.90 13.27
C ALA A 180 -1.18 6.08 13.25
N LEU A 181 -1.97 6.24 12.17
CA LEU A 181 -2.85 7.38 11.97
C LEU A 181 -4.35 7.03 12.11
N THR A 182 -4.71 5.76 11.93
CA THR A 182 -6.07 5.25 12.01
C THR A 182 -6.08 3.72 12.13
N ASP A 183 -7.09 3.15 12.80
CA ASP A 183 -7.25 1.71 12.90
C ASP A 183 -7.77 1.05 11.62
N MET A 184 -8.29 1.84 10.65
CA MET A 184 -8.83 1.34 9.38
C MET A 184 -8.33 2.18 8.19
N PRO A 185 -7.06 2.03 7.78
CA PRO A 185 -6.42 2.89 6.76
C PRO A 185 -7.01 2.84 5.35
N ASP A 186 -7.83 1.82 5.07
CA ASP A 186 -8.52 1.59 3.81
C ASP A 186 -9.98 2.12 3.81
N LYS A 187 -10.45 2.68 4.93
CA LYS A 187 -11.81 3.17 5.12
C LYS A 187 -11.86 4.64 5.48
N SER A 188 -13.05 5.21 5.35
CA SER A 188 -13.34 6.58 5.76
C SER A 188 -12.45 7.61 5.04
N HIS A 189 -12.35 7.49 3.72
CA HIS A 189 -11.60 8.42 2.88
C HIS A 189 -12.53 9.53 2.40
N PRO A 190 -12.50 10.73 3.01
CA PRO A 190 -13.41 11.79 2.67
C PRO A 190 -13.20 12.23 1.22
N ILE A 191 -14.32 12.49 0.53
CA ILE A 191 -14.35 13.11 -0.79
C ILE A 191 -14.07 14.59 -0.60
N VAL A 192 -12.97 15.05 -1.17
CA VAL A 192 -12.53 16.44 -1.16
C VAL A 192 -11.97 16.74 -2.52
N ASP A 193 -12.53 17.75 -3.19
CA ASP A 193 -11.99 18.20 -4.46
C ASP A 193 -10.65 18.91 -4.24
N ARG A 194 -9.87 18.99 -5.32
CA ARG A 194 -8.52 19.54 -5.25
C ARG A 194 -8.53 21.02 -4.84
N GLU A 195 -9.45 21.81 -5.41
CA GLU A 195 -9.50 23.26 -5.19
C GLU A 195 -9.86 23.56 -3.74
N GLU A 196 -10.86 22.87 -3.18
CA GLU A 196 -11.16 22.92 -1.74
C GLU A 196 -9.93 22.55 -0.91
N LEU A 197 -9.22 21.47 -1.25
CA LEU A 197 -8.07 21.04 -0.47
C LEU A 197 -6.90 22.06 -0.53
N GLU A 198 -6.70 22.72 -1.67
CA GLU A 198 -5.74 23.83 -1.82
C GLU A 198 -6.13 25.02 -0.94
N GLU A 199 -7.40 25.44 -0.97
CA GLU A 199 -7.90 26.53 -0.12
C GLU A 199 -7.76 26.22 1.37
N LEU A 200 -8.06 24.98 1.77
CA LEU A 200 -7.90 24.54 3.15
C LEU A 200 -6.42 24.57 3.56
N LEU A 201 -5.50 24.14 2.70
CA LEU A 201 -4.06 24.20 3.01
C LEU A 201 -3.57 25.64 3.20
N ASP A 202 -4.01 26.56 2.35
CA ASP A 202 -3.54 27.95 2.35
C ASP A 202 -4.13 28.80 3.48
N HIS A 203 -5.35 28.48 3.93
CA HIS A 203 -6.12 29.36 4.81
C HIS A 203 -6.54 28.73 6.14
N GLN A 204 -6.80 27.42 6.17
CA GLN A 204 -7.38 26.73 7.33
C GLN A 204 -6.89 25.27 7.48
N PRO A 205 -5.56 25.01 7.50
CA PRO A 205 -5.02 23.65 7.44
C PRO A 205 -5.46 22.79 8.64
N GLU A 206 -5.77 23.41 9.79
CA GLU A 206 -6.29 22.75 10.99
C GLU A 206 -7.66 22.08 10.80
N THR A 207 -8.37 22.37 9.70
CA THR A 207 -9.65 21.75 9.37
C THR A 207 -9.49 20.44 8.59
N ILE A 208 -8.34 20.22 7.94
CA ILE A 208 -8.10 19.03 7.10
C ILE A 208 -8.28 17.72 7.88
N PRO A 209 -7.76 17.57 9.12
CA PRO A 209 -8.01 16.36 9.91
C PRO A 209 -9.49 16.12 10.21
N LYS A 210 -10.29 17.20 10.35
CA LYS A 210 -11.73 17.11 10.65
C LYS A 210 -12.55 16.60 9.47
N LEU A 211 -12.01 16.61 8.25
CA LEU A 211 -12.67 16.00 7.09
C LEU A 211 -12.93 14.50 7.30
N PHE A 212 -12.07 13.81 8.06
CA PHE A 212 -12.23 12.38 8.37
C PHE A 212 -13.34 12.08 9.38
N GLU A 213 -13.92 13.10 10.00
CA GLU A 213 -15.00 12.98 11.00
C GLU A 213 -16.37 13.33 10.40
N ARG A 214 -16.41 13.75 9.12
CA ARG A 214 -17.58 14.26 8.43
C ARG A 214 -18.29 13.17 7.63
N ASP A 215 -19.43 12.71 8.15
CA ASP A 215 -20.26 11.70 7.48
C ASP A 215 -20.73 12.15 6.08
N ASP A 216 -20.96 13.45 5.88
CA ASP A 216 -21.38 14.03 4.60
C ASP A 216 -20.29 13.98 3.51
N ARG A 217 -19.05 13.66 3.89
CA ARG A 217 -17.90 13.51 2.98
C ARG A 217 -17.54 12.06 2.72
N MET A 218 -18.18 11.10 3.38
CA MET A 218 -17.87 9.69 3.22
C MET A 218 -18.54 9.10 1.97
N PRO A 219 -17.86 8.18 1.26
CA PRO A 219 -18.47 7.53 0.11
C PRO A 219 -19.72 6.74 0.53
N THR A 220 -20.81 6.91 -0.22
CA THR A 220 -22.11 6.27 0.06
C THR A 220 -22.11 4.76 -0.21
N THR A 221 -21.11 4.28 -0.94
CA THR A 221 -20.85 2.86 -1.19
C THR A 221 -19.42 2.53 -0.85
N PHE A 222 -19.22 1.67 0.16
CA PHE A 222 -17.98 0.91 0.27
C PHE A 222 -17.94 -0.01 -0.95
N ALA A 223 -17.05 0.25 -1.91
CA ALA A 223 -16.79 -0.73 -2.94
C ALA A 223 -16.29 -2.01 -2.24
N PRO A 224 -16.89 -3.18 -2.52
CA PRO A 224 -16.57 -4.44 -1.85
C PRO A 224 -15.12 -4.88 -2.12
#